data_AF-A0A8J8AIU8-F1
#
_entry.id   AF-A0A8J8AIU8-F1
#
_cell.length_a   1.000
_cell.length_b   1.000
_cell.length_c   1.000
_cell.angle_alpha   90.00
_cell.angle_beta   90.00
_cell.angle_gamma   90.00
#
_symmetry.space_group_name_H-M   'P 1'
#
loop_
_entity.id
_entity.type
_entity.pdbx_description
1 polymer ?
#
loop_
_entity_poly.entity_id
_entity_poly.type
_entity_poly.pdbx_seq_one_letter_code
_entity_poly.pdbx_strand_id
1 'polypeptide(L)'
;MTEVVGNYGGESAGDVVEEYEVPIRGFLFREGKLEGVYVEGGMLTVTEELPRDVHEDILRGRAGRRLMVREVRYRGMNVLEVYIQDGYRAWPIHVAEFLEED
;
A
#
# COMPACT_ATOMS: atom_id res chain seq x y z
N MET A 1 -9.86 2.22 -21.30
CA MET A 1 -9.92 0.74 -21.17
C MET A 1 -8.72 0.37 -20.33
N THR A 2 -8.93 0.16 -19.03
CA THR A 2 -7.87 -0.29 -18.14
C THR A 2 -8.42 -1.55 -17.48
N GLU A 3 -8.00 -2.69 -18.00
CA GLU A 3 -8.21 -3.99 -17.38
C GLU A 3 -7.40 -4.02 -16.09
N VAL A 4 -8.07 -4.06 -14.93
CA VAL A 4 -7.43 -4.45 -13.68
C VAL A 4 -7.88 -5.87 -13.37
N VAL A 5 -7.00 -6.82 -13.68
CA VAL A 5 -7.09 -8.22 -13.32
C VAL A 5 -6.35 -8.39 -12.00
N GLY A 6 -7.06 -8.72 -10.92
CA GLY A 6 -6.44 -8.89 -9.61
C GLY A 6 -7.32 -9.62 -8.59
N ASN A 7 -7.76 -10.83 -8.91
CA ASN A 7 -8.44 -11.70 -7.96
C ASN A 7 -7.41 -12.33 -6.99
N TYR A 8 -7.22 -11.76 -5.80
CA TYR A 8 -6.54 -12.41 -4.67
C TYR A 8 -7.45 -12.36 -3.43
N GLY A 9 -7.93 -13.54 -3.04
CA GLY A 9 -8.90 -13.74 -1.98
C GLY A 9 -8.37 -13.48 -0.56
N GLY A 10 -9.29 -13.08 0.31
CA GLY A 10 -9.08 -12.94 1.74
C GLY A 10 -10.22 -12.20 2.45
N GLU A 11 -11.42 -12.79 2.47
CA GLU A 11 -12.46 -12.65 3.49
C GLU A 11 -12.54 -11.33 4.30
N SER A 12 -12.89 -10.25 3.62
CA SER A 12 -13.74 -9.16 4.13
C SER A 12 -14.33 -8.48 2.90
N ALA A 13 -15.59 -8.77 2.57
CA ALA A 13 -16.22 -8.28 1.35
C ALA A 13 -16.46 -6.77 1.44
N GLY A 14 -15.44 -5.98 1.15
CA GLY A 14 -15.56 -4.60 0.71
C GLY A 14 -15.47 -4.54 -0.80
N ASP A 15 -16.26 -3.67 -1.42
CA ASP A 15 -16.20 -3.45 -2.85
C ASP A 15 -14.97 -2.59 -3.16
N VAL A 16 -14.03 -3.12 -3.95
CA VAL A 16 -12.90 -2.32 -4.45
C VAL A 16 -13.45 -1.34 -5.46
N VAL A 17 -13.40 -0.06 -5.11
CA VAL A 17 -13.89 1.05 -5.93
C VAL A 17 -12.83 1.42 -6.97
N GLU A 18 -11.58 1.55 -6.54
CA GLU A 18 -10.46 1.88 -7.40
C GLU A 18 -9.18 1.16 -6.95
N GLU A 19 -8.33 0.80 -7.91
CA GLU A 19 -7.02 0.20 -7.67
C GLU A 19 -6.01 0.73 -8.69
N TYR A 20 -4.86 1.21 -8.21
CA TYR A 20 -3.80 1.74 -9.07
C TYR A 20 -2.41 1.59 -8.44
N GLU A 21 -1.37 1.66 -9.28
CA GLU A 21 0.03 1.59 -8.86
C GLU A 21 0.68 2.97 -8.80
N VAL A 22 1.46 3.23 -7.75
CA VAL A 22 2.24 4.47 -7.57
C VAL A 22 3.74 4.16 -7.51
N PRO A 23 4.59 4.80 -8.32
CA PRO A 23 6.02 4.55 -8.29
C PRO A 23 6.69 5.10 -7.01
N ILE A 24 7.54 4.27 -6.40
CA ILE A 24 8.33 4.64 -5.23
C ILE A 24 9.60 5.37 -5.68
N ARG A 25 9.82 6.55 -5.11
CA ARG A 25 11.00 7.39 -5.31
C ARG A 25 12.07 7.14 -4.25
N GLY A 26 11.68 6.70 -3.06
CA GLY A 26 12.60 6.40 -1.97
C GLY A 26 11.90 5.93 -0.70
N PHE A 27 12.69 5.58 0.31
CA PHE A 27 12.21 5.09 1.60
C PHE A 27 12.86 5.89 2.73
N LEU A 28 12.09 6.18 3.77
CA LEU A 28 12.55 6.79 5.01
C LEU A 28 12.62 5.72 6.10
N PHE A 29 13.82 5.51 6.63
CA PHE A 29 14.06 4.60 7.75
C PHE A 29 14.47 5.37 9.00
N ARG A 30 13.90 4.99 10.14
CA ARG A 30 14.30 5.48 11.47
C ARG A 30 14.44 4.31 12.42
N GLU A 31 15.58 4.24 13.11
CA GLU A 31 15.86 3.18 14.09
C GLU A 31 15.65 1.74 13.55
N GLY A 32 15.90 1.55 12.25
CA GLY A 32 15.74 0.27 11.57
C GLY A 32 14.31 -0.09 11.16
N LYS A 33 13.34 0.82 11.36
CA LYS A 33 11.95 0.68 10.91
C LYS A 33 11.67 1.57 9.71
N LEU A 34 10.81 1.09 8.82
CA LEU A 34 10.30 1.89 7.72
C LEU A 34 9.23 2.84 8.26
N GLU A 35 9.49 4.14 8.20
CA GLU A 35 8.56 5.18 8.70
C GLU A 35 7.84 5.90 7.57
N GLY A 36 8.39 5.86 6.35
CA GLY A 36 7.81 6.59 5.24
C GLY A 36 8.26 6.11 3.86
N VAL A 37 7.42 6.36 2.87
CA VAL A 37 7.69 6.07 1.45
C VAL A 37 7.50 7.34 0.65
N TYR A 38 8.51 7.73 -0.12
CA TYR A 38 8.45 8.88 -1.01
C TYR A 38 7.85 8.46 -2.35
N VAL A 39 6.83 9.19 -2.81
CA VAL A 39 6.14 9.04 -4.09
C VAL A 39 6.05 10.38 -4.80
N GLU A 40 5.54 10.41 -6.03
CA GLU A 40 5.48 11.62 -6.86
C GLU A 40 4.61 12.75 -6.25
N GLY A 41 3.70 12.43 -5.33
CA GLY A 41 2.85 13.38 -4.61
C GLY A 41 3.34 13.79 -3.20
N GLY A 42 4.50 13.29 -2.75
CA GLY A 42 5.02 13.58 -1.41
C GLY A 42 5.46 12.34 -0.64
N MET A 43 5.36 12.40 0.68
CA MET A 43 5.73 11.30 1.57
C MET A 43 4.48 10.67 2.18
N LEU A 44 4.31 9.37 1.96
CA LEU A 44 3.34 8.56 2.67
C LEU A 44 3.97 8.09 3.99
N THR A 45 3.29 8.31 5.11
CA THR A 45 3.73 7.81 6.41
C THR A 45 3.30 6.36 6.56
N VAL A 46 4.22 5.49 6.96
CA VAL A 46 3.92 4.08 7.23
C VAL A 46 3.32 4.00 8.64
N THR A 47 2.10 3.46 8.71
CA THR A 47 1.37 3.27 9.99
C THR A 47 1.32 1.82 10.42
N GLU A 48 1.51 0.90 9.47
CA GLU A 48 1.45 -0.54 9.72
C GLU A 48 2.83 -1.12 10.01
N GLU A 49 2.92 -2.08 10.93
CA GLU A 49 4.18 -2.76 11.21
C GLU A 49 4.47 -3.84 10.16
N LEU A 50 5.59 -3.69 9.45
CA LEU A 50 6.04 -4.68 8.48
C LEU A 50 6.88 -5.78 9.13
N PRO A 51 6.81 -7.02 8.59
CA PRO A 51 7.71 -8.09 8.98
C PRO A 51 9.18 -7.70 8.79
N ARG A 52 10.05 -8.22 9.65
CA ARG A 52 11.48 -7.92 9.63
C ARG A 52 12.15 -8.26 8.28
N ASP A 53 11.75 -9.37 7.66
CA ASP A 53 12.27 -9.78 6.36
C ASP A 53 11.96 -8.75 5.26
N VAL A 54 10.77 -8.14 5.30
CA VAL A 54 10.36 -7.08 4.36
C VAL A 54 11.24 -5.84 4.55
N HIS A 55 11.50 -5.43 5.80
CA HIS A 55 12.44 -4.34 6.07
C HIS A 55 13.83 -4.62 5.47
N GLU A 56 14.35 -5.83 5.65
CA GLU A 56 15.65 -6.21 5.07
C GLU A 56 15.64 -6.19 3.55
N ASP A 57 14.57 -6.66 2.91
CA ASP A 57 14.46 -6.65 1.45
C ASP A 57 14.36 -5.25 0.88
N ILE A 58 13.65 -4.33 1.54
CA ILE A 58 13.63 -2.91 1.15
C ILE A 58 15.04 -2.29 1.30
N LEU A 59 15.71 -2.50 2.45
CA LEU A 59 17.05 -1.97 2.69
C LEU A 59 18.09 -2.51 1.70
N ARG A 60 17.94 -3.78 1.28
CA ARG A 60 18.80 -4.42 0.27
C ARG A 60 18.41 -4.06 -1.16
N GLY A 61 17.36 -3.27 -1.37
CA GLY A 61 16.86 -2.86 -2.68
C GLY A 61 16.26 -4.01 -3.49
N ARG A 62 15.79 -5.06 -2.81
CA ARG A 62 15.14 -6.24 -3.41
C ARG A 62 13.64 -6.10 -3.51
N ALA A 63 13.03 -5.30 -2.64
CA ALA A 63 11.60 -5.03 -2.69
C ALA A 63 11.21 -4.27 -3.97
N GLY A 64 10.01 -4.54 -4.47
CA GLY A 64 9.42 -3.81 -5.58
C GLY A 64 9.38 -2.30 -5.34
N ARG A 65 9.48 -1.52 -6.43
CA ARG A 65 9.50 -0.05 -6.39
C ARG A 65 8.15 0.57 -6.73
N ARG A 66 7.06 -0.12 -6.41
CA ARG A 66 5.70 0.35 -6.63
C ARG A 66 4.85 0.06 -5.40
N LEU A 67 4.00 1.03 -5.08
CA LEU A 67 2.91 0.84 -4.14
C LEU A 67 1.66 0.46 -4.92
N MET A 68 0.88 -0.45 -4.36
CA MET A 68 -0.49 -0.69 -4.79
C MET A 68 -1.40 0.08 -3.86
N VAL A 69 -2.24 0.95 -4.41
CA VAL A 69 -3.24 1.73 -3.68
C VAL A 69 -4.60 1.18 -4.03
N ARG A 70 -5.41 0.88 -3.02
CA ARG A 70 -6.77 0.35 -3.16
C ARG A 70 -7.73 1.22 -2.36
N GLU A 71 -8.75 1.72 -3.04
CA GLU A 71 -9.90 2.36 -2.41
C GLU A 71 -10.99 1.31 -2.26
N VAL A 72 -11.33 0.98 -1.02
CA VAL A 72 -12.25 -0.10 -0.70
C VAL A 72 -13.41 0.43 0.12
N ARG A 73 -14.63 0.06 -0.27
CA ARG A 73 -15.83 0.42 0.47
C ARG A 73 -16.28 -0.72 1.37
N TYR A 74 -16.12 -0.53 2.67
CA TYR A 74 -16.57 -1.48 3.70
C TYR A 74 -17.81 -0.96 4.43
N ARG A 75 -18.97 -1.59 4.24
CA ARG A 75 -20.23 -1.27 4.96
C ARG A 75 -20.59 0.23 4.96
N GLY A 76 -20.32 0.92 3.85
CA GLY A 76 -20.59 2.35 3.69
C GLY A 76 -19.45 3.29 4.11
N MET A 77 -18.33 2.77 4.59
CA MET A 77 -17.10 3.53 4.89
C MET A 77 -16.10 3.34 3.75
N ASN A 78 -15.43 4.42 3.33
CA ASN A 78 -14.36 4.35 2.35
C ASN A 78 -13.01 4.22 3.08
N VAL A 79 -12.22 3.25 2.64
CA VAL A 79 -10.92 2.92 3.24
C VAL A 79 -9.87 2.93 2.15
N LEU A 80 -8.79 3.66 2.39
CA LEU A 80 -7.61 3.69 1.53
C LEU A 80 -6.61 2.69 2.10
N GLU A 81 -6.35 1.63 1.36
CA GLU A 81 -5.35 0.62 1.69
C GLU A 81 -4.15 0.78 0.76
N VAL A 82 -2.95 0.97 1.32
CA VAL A 82 -1.71 1.11 0.55
C VAL A 82 -0.76 -0.02 0.91
N TYR A 83 -0.23 -0.67 -0.13
CA TYR A 83 0.63 -1.85 0.00
C TYR A 83 1.97 -1.64 -0.68
N ILE A 84 3.04 -2.18 -0.11
CA ILE A 84 4.26 -2.49 -0.85
C ILE A 84 4.07 -3.83 -1.54
N GLN A 85 4.27 -3.88 -2.85
CA GLN A 85 4.17 -5.10 -3.63
C GLN A 85 5.55 -5.64 -4.02
N ASP A 86 5.76 -6.94 -3.80
CA ASP A 86 6.91 -7.69 -4.31
C ASP A 86 6.44 -9.00 -4.93
N GLY A 87 6.32 -9.01 -6.26
CA GLY A 87 5.75 -10.12 -7.02
C GLY A 87 4.32 -10.44 -6.58
N TYR A 88 4.12 -11.63 -6.00
CA TYR A 88 2.83 -12.12 -5.49
C TYR A 88 2.56 -11.75 -4.03
N ARG A 89 3.49 -11.06 -3.37
CA ARG A 89 3.35 -10.64 -1.97
C ARG A 89 3.00 -9.17 -1.92
N ALA A 90 2.05 -8.83 -1.06
CA ALA A 90 1.67 -7.46 -0.77
C ALA A 90 1.61 -7.30 0.75
N TRP A 91 2.22 -6.23 1.27
CA TRP A 91 2.16 -5.91 2.69
C TRP A 91 1.57 -4.52 2.89
N PRO A 92 0.52 -4.39 3.71
CA PRO A 92 -0.06 -3.09 3.98
C PRO A 92 0.96 -2.24 4.73
N ILE A 93 1.10 -0.98 4.30
CA ILE A 93 1.94 0.03 4.95
C ILE A 93 1.13 1.19 5.49
N HIS A 94 -0.07 1.41 4.96
CA HIS A 94 -0.95 2.47 5.37
C HIS A 94 -2.41 2.05 5.16
N VAL A 95 -3.24 2.26 6.17
CA VAL A 95 -4.69 2.08 6.08
C VAL A 95 -5.35 3.30 6.71
N ALA A 96 -6.21 3.98 5.97
CA ALA A 96 -6.91 5.17 6.46
C ALA A 96 -8.37 5.15 6.04
N GLU A 97 -9.25 5.48 6.98
CA GLU A 97 -10.66 5.73 6.71
C GLU A 97 -10.81 7.17 6.21
N PHE A 98 -11.58 7.38 5.14
CA PHE A 98 -11.90 8.70 4.64
C PHE A 98 -13.37 8.81 4.27
N LEU A 99 -13.89 10.03 4.34
CA LEU A 99 -15.23 10.35 3.85
C LEU A 99 -15.06 10.87 2.42
N GLU A 100 -15.88 10.38 1.48
CA GLU A 100 -16.03 11.08 0.20
C GLU A 100 -16.57 12.48 0.51
N GLU A 101 -15.82 13.52 0.14
CA GLU A 101 -16.33 14.89 0.16
C GLU A 101 -17.29 15.03 -1.04
N ASP A 102 -18.58 15.24 -0.74
CA ASP A 102 -19.71 15.39 -1.68
C ASP A 102 -19.55 16.60 -2.62
#